data_AF-A0A6A5ZP27-F1
#
_entry.id   AF-A0A6A5ZP27-F1
#
_cell.length_a   1.000
_cell.length_b   1.000
_cell.length_c   1.000
_cell.angle_alpha   90.00
_cell.angle_beta   90.00
_cell.angle_gamma   90.00
#
_symmetry.space_group_name_H-M   'P 1'
#
loop_
_entity.id
_entity.type
_entity.pdbx_description
1 polymer ?
#
loop_
_entity_poly.entity_id
_entity_poly.type
_entity_poly.pdbx_seq_one_letter_code
_entity_poly.pdbx_strand_id
1 'polypeptide(L)'
;MPVTDEDAAIHAIATLETLSEEQTSALASINNLLTNDEPFVDIHELFGYYDVLYFRKLLVPRVEVIWSPRLTLCAGICELSKDPETGKFTRIRLKLSTPLLQYRPRSDTINTLLHEAIHAYFFITTSWRHSRGDDGTGHGIGFQLLADAISNHGNYEITIYHTFHDEVESYRTHVWRCDGPCKSQPPYFGLVKRSMNRSPGKSDTWWARHEVECGGTYTKIQEPELTKKQRDAMSKKERAGLQKNKIDAWVKNDRKENGKLGGETSDKPILLEDEVEALTKSTNKKRKAARIVIDDFFTAAGTSNGQKRPREDTNDDEMLVIEKKVLVECPICSLRVAETEINEHLDVVHPP
;
A
#
# COMPACT_ATOMS: atom_id res chain seq x y z
N MET A 1 -1.90 10.87 42.50
CA MET A 1 -1.28 9.85 41.62
C MET A 1 -1.20 10.45 40.22
N PRO A 2 -0.22 10.07 39.38
CA PRO A 2 -0.23 10.48 37.98
C PRO A 2 -1.50 9.93 37.30
N VAL A 3 -2.12 10.73 36.42
CA VAL A 3 -3.30 10.33 35.65
C VAL A 3 -2.91 9.17 34.72
N THR A 4 -3.67 8.07 34.78
CA THR A 4 -3.47 6.93 33.86
C THR A 4 -4.20 7.15 32.55
N ASP A 5 -3.96 6.30 31.56
CA ASP A 5 -4.68 6.37 30.29
C ASP A 5 -6.17 6.03 30.51
N GLU A 6 -6.47 5.08 31.41
CA GLU A 6 -7.84 4.74 31.80
C GLU A 6 -8.56 5.94 32.43
N ASP A 7 -7.92 6.65 33.36
CA ASP A 7 -8.47 7.86 33.97
C ASP A 7 -8.74 8.93 32.89
N ALA A 8 -7.78 9.15 32.00
CA ALA A 8 -7.90 10.12 30.92
C ALA A 8 -9.02 9.76 29.93
N ALA A 9 -9.19 8.47 29.62
CA ALA A 9 -10.25 7.96 28.77
C ALA A 9 -11.62 8.18 29.42
N ILE A 10 -11.80 7.78 30.69
CA ILE A 10 -13.05 7.99 31.43
C ILE A 10 -13.44 9.48 31.45
N HIS A 11 -12.47 10.37 31.68
CA HIS A 11 -12.72 11.81 31.64
C HIS A 11 -13.13 12.34 30.27
N ALA A 12 -12.61 11.78 29.17
CA ALA A 12 -13.06 12.15 27.83
C ALA A 12 -14.47 11.60 27.55
N ILE A 13 -14.71 10.33 27.86
CA ILE A 13 -15.98 9.64 27.61
C ILE A 13 -17.13 10.31 28.35
N ALA A 14 -16.92 10.73 29.61
CA ALA A 14 -17.95 11.43 30.39
C ALA A 14 -18.45 12.72 29.71
N THR A 15 -17.65 13.35 28.85
CA THR A 15 -18.07 14.54 28.09
C THR A 15 -18.98 14.24 26.91
N LEU A 16 -19.17 12.96 26.55
CA LEU A 16 -20.03 12.52 25.45
C LEU A 16 -21.48 12.24 25.89
N GLU A 17 -21.75 12.11 27.19
CA GLU A 17 -23.12 11.91 27.71
C GLU A 17 -24.00 13.15 27.49
N THR A 18 -23.43 14.33 27.75
CA THR A 18 -24.09 15.61 27.52
C THR A 18 -23.14 16.58 26.84
N LEU A 19 -23.30 16.71 25.52
CA LEU A 19 -22.46 17.59 24.72
C LEU A 19 -22.71 19.06 25.09
N SER A 20 -21.64 19.83 25.22
CA SER A 20 -21.70 21.29 25.27
C SER A 20 -22.18 21.88 23.95
N GLU A 21 -22.56 23.16 23.94
CA GLU A 21 -22.92 23.88 22.71
C GLU A 21 -21.78 23.84 21.67
N GLU A 22 -20.53 23.96 22.14
CA GLU A 22 -19.34 23.91 21.28
C GLU A 22 -19.15 22.51 20.67
N GLN A 23 -19.30 21.45 21.48
CA GLN A 23 -19.22 20.07 20.99
C GLN A 23 -20.37 19.73 20.03
N THR A 24 -21.57 20.26 20.28
CA THR A 24 -22.72 20.09 19.37
C THR A 24 -22.48 20.76 18.02
N SER A 25 -21.90 21.97 18.03
CA SER A 25 -21.50 22.66 16.80
C SER A 25 -20.38 21.93 16.04
N ALA A 26 -19.39 21.40 16.78
CA ALA A 26 -18.33 20.58 16.20
C ALA A 26 -18.88 19.29 15.58
N LEU A 27 -19.79 18.59 16.25
CA LEU A 27 -20.45 17.40 15.73
C LEU A 27 -21.24 17.70 14.44
N ALA A 28 -21.98 18.81 14.40
CA ALA A 28 -22.68 19.23 13.18
C ALA A 28 -21.71 19.49 12.01
N SER A 29 -20.57 20.13 12.30
CA SER A 29 -19.53 20.41 11.31
C SER A 29 -18.85 19.12 10.81
N ILE A 30 -18.57 18.18 11.72
CA ILE A 30 -18.05 16.85 11.39
C ILE A 30 -19.03 16.13 10.47
N ASN A 31 -20.31 16.07 10.82
CA ASN A 31 -21.32 15.36 10.02
C ASN A 31 -21.46 15.96 8.61
N ASN A 32 -21.41 17.29 8.48
CA ASN A 32 -21.38 17.96 7.18
C ASN A 32 -20.14 17.53 6.37
N LEU A 33 -18.95 17.57 6.99
CA LEU A 33 -17.75 17.10 6.33
C LEU A 33 -17.90 15.65 5.90
N LEU A 34 -18.32 14.74 6.79
CA LEU A 34 -18.41 13.30 6.51
C LEU A 34 -19.42 12.93 5.42
N THR A 35 -20.47 13.73 5.24
CA THR A 35 -21.55 13.45 4.28
C THR A 35 -21.42 14.20 2.96
N ASN A 36 -20.40 15.06 2.80
CA ASN A 36 -20.16 15.74 1.55
C ASN A 36 -19.71 14.77 0.45
N ASP A 37 -20.01 15.11 -0.81
CA ASP A 37 -19.65 14.32 -1.99
C ASP A 37 -18.17 14.49 -2.40
N GLU A 38 -17.35 15.11 -1.55
CA GLU A 38 -15.93 15.32 -1.85
C GLU A 38 -15.14 14.02 -1.68
N PRO A 39 -14.29 13.65 -2.66
CA PRO A 39 -13.55 12.40 -2.63
C PRO A 39 -12.46 12.37 -1.54
N PHE A 40 -12.06 13.54 -1.03
CA PHE A 40 -11.02 13.69 -0.03
C PHE A 40 -11.55 14.44 1.19
N VAL A 41 -11.00 14.10 2.36
CA VAL A 41 -11.30 14.79 3.62
C VAL A 41 -10.19 15.77 3.96
N ASP A 42 -10.57 16.99 4.35
CA ASP A 42 -9.62 17.92 4.97
C ASP A 42 -9.31 17.44 6.39
N ILE A 43 -8.13 16.86 6.56
CA ILE A 43 -7.69 16.30 7.85
C ILE A 43 -7.43 17.38 8.90
N HIS A 44 -7.16 18.62 8.50
CA HIS A 44 -6.85 19.71 9.43
C HIS A 44 -8.13 20.27 10.04
N GLU A 45 -9.16 20.51 9.22
CA GLU A 45 -10.47 20.91 9.72
C GLU A 45 -11.08 19.81 10.59
N LEU A 46 -11.05 18.57 10.09
CA LEU A 46 -11.61 17.44 10.82
C LEU A 46 -10.91 17.23 12.17
N PHE A 47 -9.58 17.33 12.22
CA PHE A 47 -8.81 17.26 13.46
C PHE A 47 -9.20 18.34 14.46
N GLY A 48 -9.41 19.57 14.00
CA GLY A 48 -9.86 20.68 14.85
C GLY A 48 -11.21 20.39 15.51
N TYR A 49 -12.17 19.88 14.75
CA TYR A 49 -13.47 19.50 15.30
C TYR A 49 -13.40 18.29 16.22
N TYR A 50 -12.57 17.29 15.91
CA TYR A 50 -12.37 16.16 16.80
C TYR A 50 -11.70 16.55 18.12
N ASP A 51 -10.78 17.52 18.11
CA ASP A 51 -10.18 18.01 19.35
C ASP A 51 -11.24 18.59 20.30
N VAL A 52 -12.19 19.35 19.75
CA VAL A 52 -13.33 19.87 20.50
C VAL A 52 -14.25 18.75 20.96
N LEU A 53 -14.67 17.86 20.06
CA LEU A 53 -15.69 16.86 20.35
C LEU A 53 -15.19 15.77 21.32
N TYR A 54 -14.02 15.20 21.06
CA TYR A 54 -13.54 13.99 21.71
C TYR A 54 -12.35 14.20 22.66
N PHE A 55 -11.54 15.25 22.44
CA PHE A 55 -10.24 15.38 23.12
C PHE A 55 -10.11 16.62 24.01
N ARG A 56 -11.26 17.20 24.41
CA ARG A 56 -11.36 18.26 25.42
C ARG A 56 -10.53 19.52 25.07
N LYS A 57 -10.30 19.77 23.78
CA LYS A 57 -9.52 20.90 23.26
C LYS A 57 -8.07 20.92 23.73
N LEU A 58 -7.49 19.74 23.96
CA LEU A 58 -6.12 19.61 24.48
C LEU A 58 -5.09 19.39 23.37
N LEU A 59 -5.49 18.99 22.16
CA LEU A 59 -4.58 18.57 21.12
C LEU A 59 -4.07 19.72 20.26
N VAL A 60 -4.94 20.57 19.72
CA VAL A 60 -4.58 21.63 18.75
C VAL A 60 -3.39 22.50 19.21
N PRO A 61 -3.25 22.89 20.50
CA PRO A 61 -2.10 23.69 20.95
C PRO A 61 -0.74 22.99 20.86
N ARG A 62 -0.70 21.65 20.76
CA ARG A 62 0.52 20.84 20.89
C ARG A 62 0.74 19.85 19.76
N VAL A 63 -0.28 19.60 18.94
CA VAL A 63 -0.30 18.56 17.93
C VAL A 63 -0.42 19.19 16.55
N GLU A 64 0.51 18.82 15.67
CA GLU A 64 0.46 19.15 14.25
C GLU A 64 0.09 17.90 13.46
N VAL A 65 -0.89 18.00 12.56
CA VAL A 65 -1.27 16.91 11.65
C VAL A 65 -0.69 17.19 10.27
N ILE A 66 -0.02 16.22 9.65
CA ILE A 66 0.60 16.37 8.33
C ILE A 66 0.44 15.13 7.45
N TRP A 67 0.33 15.35 6.14
CA TRP A 67 0.51 14.31 5.14
C TRP A 67 1.99 13.98 4.94
N SER A 68 2.33 12.70 4.92
CA SER A 68 3.70 12.20 4.72
C SER A 68 3.81 11.41 3.42
N PRO A 69 4.57 11.90 2.42
CA PRO A 69 4.79 11.19 1.16
C PRO A 69 5.78 10.01 1.31
N ARG A 70 6.38 9.83 2.50
CA ARG A 70 7.43 8.84 2.76
C ARG A 70 7.03 7.77 3.78
N LEU A 71 5.91 7.95 4.47
CA LEU A 71 5.42 6.99 5.44
C LEU A 71 4.83 5.78 4.71
N THR A 72 5.51 4.64 4.75
CA THR A 72 5.13 3.42 3.98
C THR A 72 5.09 2.17 4.86
N LEU A 73 5.34 2.31 6.16
CA LEU A 73 5.35 1.18 7.11
C LEU A 73 4.02 1.03 7.87
N CYS A 74 3.23 2.09 7.91
CA CYS A 74 1.93 2.19 8.56
C CYS A 74 1.15 3.36 7.96
N ALA A 75 -0.18 3.36 8.09
CA ALA A 75 -1.02 4.43 7.56
C ALA A 75 -0.96 5.72 8.39
N GLY A 76 -0.66 5.61 9.70
CA GLY A 76 -0.55 6.72 10.63
C GLY A 76 0.62 6.52 11.58
N ILE A 77 1.19 7.62 12.09
CA ILE A 77 2.11 7.56 13.24
C ILE A 77 2.06 8.84 14.08
N CYS A 78 1.98 8.67 15.38
CA CYS A 78 2.17 9.70 16.40
C CYS A 78 3.66 9.84 16.79
N GLU A 79 4.31 10.92 16.34
CA GLU A 79 5.72 11.22 16.62
C GLU A 79 5.87 12.30 17.70
N LEU A 80 6.57 11.97 18.79
CA LEU A 80 6.91 12.94 19.83
C LEU A 80 8.16 13.75 19.43
N SER A 81 8.15 15.04 19.74
CA SER A 81 9.30 15.92 19.57
C SER A 81 9.71 16.56 20.89
N LYS A 82 11.02 16.66 21.08
CA LYS A 82 11.62 17.29 22.26
C LYS A 82 11.99 18.72 21.94
N ASP A 83 11.77 19.57 22.91
CA ASP A 83 12.29 20.92 22.93
C ASP A 83 13.84 20.87 23.01
N PRO A 84 14.57 21.52 22.09
CA PRO A 84 16.03 21.46 22.06
C PRO A 84 16.71 22.07 23.29
N GLU A 85 16.09 23.06 23.94
CA GLU A 85 16.67 23.76 25.08
C GLU A 85 16.46 22.99 26.39
N THR A 86 15.25 22.46 26.59
CA THR A 86 14.87 21.78 27.84
C THR A 86 15.01 20.26 27.78
N GLY A 87 15.12 19.68 26.58
CA GLY A 87 15.17 18.23 26.35
C GLY A 87 13.86 17.49 26.68
N LYS A 88 12.79 18.22 27.00
CA LYS A 88 11.48 17.67 27.37
C LYS A 88 10.59 17.53 26.14
N PHE A 89 9.69 16.55 26.16
CA PHE A 89 8.64 16.46 25.14
C PHE A 89 7.68 17.64 25.26
N THR A 90 7.42 18.32 24.15
CA THR A 90 6.57 19.52 24.13
C THR A 90 5.54 19.51 22.99
N ARG A 91 5.84 18.83 21.88
CA ARG A 91 4.96 18.80 20.70
C ARG A 91 4.86 17.39 20.11
N ILE A 92 3.76 17.15 19.41
CA ILE A 92 3.43 15.90 18.73
C ILE A 92 3.21 16.20 17.24
N ARG A 93 3.63 15.29 16.37
CA ARG A 93 3.24 15.28 14.96
C ARG A 93 2.48 14.00 14.64
N LEU A 94 1.24 14.14 14.16
CA LEU A 94 0.47 13.05 13.56
C LEU A 94 0.76 13.03 12.07
N LYS A 95 1.43 11.98 11.60
CA LYS A 95 1.75 11.82 10.19
C LYS A 95 0.82 10.80 9.57
N LEU A 96 0.04 11.20 8.57
CA LEU A 96 -0.78 10.29 7.77
C LEU A 96 -0.06 9.93 6.46
N SER A 97 -0.11 8.67 6.07
CA SER A 97 0.56 8.15 4.90
C SER A 97 -0.19 8.52 3.64
N THR A 98 0.39 9.43 2.84
CA THR A 98 -0.13 9.67 1.49
C THR A 98 -0.10 8.39 0.64
N PRO A 99 1.01 7.62 0.59
CA PRO A 99 1.06 6.40 -0.23
C PRO A 99 0.01 5.35 0.12
N LEU A 100 -0.33 5.17 1.40
CA LEU A 100 -1.25 4.12 1.85
C LEU A 100 -2.72 4.57 1.88
N LEU A 101 -3.01 5.87 1.99
CA LEU A 101 -4.38 6.35 2.17
C LEU A 101 -4.99 7.04 0.94
N GLN A 102 -4.19 7.60 0.03
CA GLN A 102 -4.71 8.47 -1.05
C GLN A 102 -5.67 7.80 -2.05
N TYR A 103 -5.67 6.46 -2.13
CA TYR A 103 -6.53 5.67 -3.01
C TYR A 103 -7.47 4.74 -2.25
N ARG A 104 -7.62 4.98 -0.94
CA ARG A 104 -8.47 4.19 -0.05
C ARG A 104 -9.80 4.90 0.16
N PRO A 105 -10.82 4.18 0.63
CA PRO A 105 -12.03 4.81 1.12
C PRO A 105 -11.72 5.88 2.15
N ARG A 106 -12.49 6.96 2.13
CA ARG A 106 -12.32 8.10 3.03
C ARG A 106 -12.33 7.69 4.51
N SER A 107 -13.14 6.69 4.86
CA SER A 107 -13.20 6.09 6.21
C SER A 107 -11.83 5.68 6.73
N ASP A 108 -10.95 5.13 5.89
CA ASP A 108 -9.61 4.70 6.31
C ASP A 108 -8.78 5.88 6.79
N THR A 109 -8.87 7.03 6.12
CA THR A 109 -8.18 8.26 6.54
C THR A 109 -8.74 8.77 7.87
N ILE A 110 -10.06 8.76 8.02
CA ILE A 110 -10.75 9.22 9.23
C ILE A 110 -10.40 8.34 10.45
N ASN A 111 -10.54 7.03 10.29
CA ASN A 111 -10.24 6.04 11.33
C ASN A 111 -8.75 6.13 11.73
N THR A 112 -7.85 6.28 10.76
CA THR A 112 -6.42 6.46 11.02
C THR A 112 -6.15 7.78 11.79
N LEU A 113 -6.78 8.89 11.40
CA LEU A 113 -6.62 10.17 12.09
C LEU A 113 -7.07 10.07 13.56
N LEU A 114 -8.23 9.46 13.82
CA LEU A 114 -8.75 9.27 15.17
C LEU A 114 -7.85 8.36 16.01
N HIS A 115 -7.38 7.24 15.44
CA HIS A 115 -6.42 6.34 16.08
C HIS A 115 -5.17 7.09 16.58
N GLU A 116 -4.54 7.88 15.70
CA GLU A 116 -3.35 8.63 16.05
C GLU A 116 -3.65 9.78 17.03
N ALA A 117 -4.84 10.39 16.95
CA ALA A 117 -5.29 11.43 17.88
C ALA A 117 -5.52 10.91 19.30
N ILE A 118 -6.01 9.68 19.46
CA ILE A 118 -6.13 9.00 20.75
C ILE A 118 -4.75 8.83 21.40
N HIS A 119 -3.74 8.37 20.64
CA HIS A 119 -2.37 8.31 21.13
C HIS A 119 -1.86 9.68 21.60
N ALA A 120 -2.10 10.74 20.80
CA ALA A 120 -1.70 12.09 21.17
C ALA A 120 -2.38 12.59 22.45
N TYR A 121 -3.68 12.31 22.61
CA TYR A 121 -4.44 12.66 23.81
C TYR A 121 -3.80 12.05 25.06
N PHE A 122 -3.50 10.76 25.05
CA PHE A 122 -2.84 10.12 26.19
C PHE A 122 -1.45 10.66 26.46
N PHE A 123 -0.63 10.88 25.43
CA PHE A 123 0.68 11.51 25.66
C PHE A 123 0.57 12.87 26.35
N ILE A 124 -0.47 13.66 26.04
CA ILE A 124 -0.69 14.97 26.66
C ILE A 124 -1.25 14.82 28.09
N THR A 125 -2.21 13.93 28.32
CA THR A 125 -2.88 13.80 29.63
C THR A 125 -2.08 13.00 30.66
N THR A 126 -1.22 12.07 30.22
CA THR A 126 -0.46 11.17 31.12
C THR A 126 1.02 11.53 31.21
N SER A 127 1.32 12.83 31.08
CA SER A 127 2.68 13.37 31.24
C SER A 127 3.72 12.69 30.34
N TRP A 128 3.34 12.43 29.08
CA TRP A 128 4.19 11.83 28.05
C TRP A 128 4.58 10.36 28.30
N ARG A 129 3.79 9.63 29.11
CA ARG A 129 4.06 8.24 29.50
C ARG A 129 3.01 7.24 29.03
N HIS A 130 2.17 7.63 28.06
CA HIS A 130 1.13 6.79 27.45
C HIS A 130 1.50 5.30 27.43
N SER A 131 0.65 4.50 28.09
CA SER A 131 0.77 3.07 28.24
C SER A 131 0.35 2.35 26.96
N ARG A 132 1.22 1.46 26.51
CA ARG A 132 1.06 0.73 25.24
C ARG A 132 0.62 -0.73 25.41
N GLY A 133 0.29 -1.14 26.63
CA GLY A 133 -0.03 -2.53 26.97
C GLY A 133 1.19 -3.46 26.87
N ASP A 134 1.05 -4.66 27.46
CA ASP A 134 2.08 -5.71 27.46
C ASP A 134 1.86 -6.78 26.38
N ASP A 135 0.72 -6.71 25.66
CA ASP A 135 0.32 -7.66 24.62
C ASP A 135 1.03 -7.47 23.28
N GLY A 136 1.89 -6.44 23.18
CA GLY A 136 2.65 -6.12 21.99
C GLY A 136 1.88 -5.38 20.90
N THR A 137 0.59 -5.04 21.13
CA THR A 137 -0.22 -4.29 20.16
C THR A 137 0.15 -2.81 20.13
N GLY A 138 0.50 -2.25 21.28
CA GLY A 138 0.68 -0.81 21.42
C GLY A 138 -0.52 -0.09 22.03
N HIS A 139 -1.60 -0.81 22.38
CA HIS A 139 -2.92 -0.26 22.70
C HIS A 139 -3.48 -0.83 24.01
N GLY A 140 -3.11 -0.22 25.13
CA GLY A 140 -3.60 -0.61 26.46
C GLY A 140 -5.12 -0.39 26.66
N ILE A 141 -5.63 -0.75 27.84
CA ILE A 141 -7.07 -0.70 28.18
C ILE A 141 -7.64 0.70 27.98
N GLY A 142 -6.95 1.74 28.44
CA GLY A 142 -7.38 3.13 28.22
C GLY A 142 -7.60 3.47 26.74
N PHE A 143 -6.73 2.97 25.85
CA PHE A 143 -6.89 3.16 24.41
C PHE A 143 -8.14 2.47 23.87
N GLN A 144 -8.31 1.20 24.20
CA GLN A 144 -9.46 0.40 23.73
C GLN A 144 -10.78 1.05 24.19
N LEU A 145 -10.86 1.47 25.46
CA LEU A 145 -12.04 2.16 26.00
C LEU A 145 -12.39 3.43 25.22
N LEU A 146 -11.40 4.30 24.96
CA LEU A 146 -11.65 5.56 24.26
C LEU A 146 -11.95 5.33 22.77
N ALA A 147 -11.25 4.40 22.11
CA ALA A 147 -11.50 4.03 20.72
C ALA A 147 -12.92 3.48 20.53
N ASP A 148 -13.37 2.60 21.40
CA ASP A 148 -14.72 2.03 21.37
C ASP A 148 -15.79 3.10 21.61
N ALA A 149 -15.58 3.98 22.60
CA ALA A 149 -16.53 5.05 22.88
C ALA A 149 -16.68 6.05 21.72
N ILE A 150 -15.56 6.44 21.10
CA ILE A 150 -15.58 7.32 19.92
C ILE A 150 -16.25 6.63 18.74
N SER A 151 -15.92 5.35 18.50
CA SER A 151 -16.50 4.56 17.41
C SER A 151 -18.01 4.43 17.55
N ASN A 152 -18.51 4.09 18.74
CA ASN A 152 -19.94 4.00 19.03
C ASN A 152 -20.66 5.35 18.93
N HIS A 153 -20.01 6.44 19.35
CA HIS A 153 -20.62 7.78 19.29
C HIS A 153 -20.70 8.32 17.86
N GLY A 154 -19.66 8.12 17.05
CA GLY A 154 -19.53 8.74 15.73
C GLY A 154 -19.71 7.80 14.54
N ASN A 155 -20.03 6.53 14.78
CA ASN A 155 -20.11 5.48 13.77
C ASN A 155 -18.81 5.32 12.97
N TYR A 156 -17.69 5.20 13.70
CA TYR A 156 -16.36 4.93 13.15
C TYR A 156 -15.94 3.47 13.36
N GLU A 157 -14.86 3.07 12.70
CA GLU A 157 -14.25 1.74 12.86
C GLU A 157 -12.77 1.91 13.26
N ILE A 158 -12.53 2.43 14.46
CA ILE A 158 -11.17 2.62 14.97
C ILE A 158 -10.64 1.28 15.46
N THR A 159 -9.66 0.72 14.77
CA THR A 159 -9.03 -0.56 15.11
C THR A 159 -7.68 -0.36 15.81
N ILE A 160 -7.28 -1.32 16.65
CA ILE A 160 -5.92 -1.39 17.21
C ILE A 160 -4.89 -1.90 16.19
N TYR A 161 -5.35 -2.64 15.19
CA TYR A 161 -4.50 -3.16 14.11
C TYR A 161 -4.49 -2.23 12.91
N HIS A 162 -3.33 -2.05 12.30
CA HIS A 162 -3.22 -1.44 10.98
C HIS A 162 -3.56 -2.49 9.91
N THR A 163 -4.60 -2.29 9.11
CA THR A 163 -5.08 -3.25 8.10
C THR A 163 -4.27 -3.28 6.80
N PHE A 164 -3.17 -2.54 6.72
CA PHE A 164 -2.42 -2.25 5.47
C PHE A 164 -1.26 -3.22 5.19
N HIS A 165 -1.35 -4.49 5.60
CA HIS A 165 -0.21 -5.42 5.57
C HIS A 165 0.32 -5.66 4.16
N ASP A 166 -0.57 -5.89 3.20
CA ASP A 166 -0.20 -6.19 1.81
C ASP A 166 0.34 -4.94 1.10
N GLU A 167 -0.28 -3.79 1.31
CA GLU A 167 0.20 -2.52 0.76
C GLU A 167 1.58 -2.18 1.33
N VAL A 168 1.77 -2.29 2.65
CA VAL A 168 3.07 -2.07 3.30
C VAL A 168 4.13 -3.03 2.74
N GLU A 169 3.79 -4.30 2.53
CA GLU A 169 4.70 -5.28 1.95
C GLU A 169 5.06 -4.93 0.49
N SER A 170 4.10 -4.41 -0.30
CA SER A 170 4.35 -3.95 -1.68
C SER A 170 5.38 -2.82 -1.75
N TYR A 171 5.44 -1.96 -0.72
CA TYR A 171 6.44 -0.90 -0.64
C TYR A 171 7.83 -1.40 -0.23
N ARG A 172 8.00 -2.63 0.26
CA ARG A 172 9.30 -3.18 0.68
C ARG A 172 10.11 -3.74 -0.50
N THR A 173 10.34 -2.88 -1.49
CA THR A 173 10.95 -3.23 -2.78
C THR A 173 12.46 -3.51 -2.73
N HIS A 174 13.13 -3.13 -1.64
CA HIS A 174 14.54 -3.41 -1.47
C HIS A 174 14.72 -4.67 -0.63
N VAL A 175 15.33 -5.70 -1.23
CA VAL A 175 15.50 -6.99 -0.58
C VAL A 175 16.99 -7.33 -0.51
N TRP A 176 17.43 -7.70 0.69
CA TRP A 176 18.75 -8.25 0.96
C TRP A 176 18.64 -9.68 1.43
N ARG A 177 19.67 -10.47 1.13
CA ARG A 177 19.81 -11.84 1.60
C ARG A 177 21.14 -11.99 2.32
N CYS A 178 21.10 -12.48 3.55
CA CYS A 178 22.28 -12.89 4.30
C CYS A 178 22.94 -14.06 3.58
N ASP A 179 24.27 -14.15 3.61
CA ASP A 179 25.01 -15.29 3.08
C ASP A 179 25.22 -16.45 4.09
N GLY A 180 24.99 -16.19 5.38
CA GLY A 180 25.25 -17.10 6.50
C GLY A 180 24.16 -18.12 6.83
N PRO A 181 24.27 -18.84 7.96
CA PRO A 181 23.38 -19.94 8.33
C PRO A 181 21.92 -19.53 8.56
N CYS A 182 21.63 -18.24 8.82
CA CYS A 182 20.25 -17.79 9.03
C CYS A 182 19.36 -17.91 7.77
N LYS A 183 19.94 -18.16 6.59
CA LYS A 183 19.20 -18.47 5.35
C LYS A 183 18.20 -19.62 5.48
N SER A 184 18.51 -20.61 6.31
CA SER A 184 17.66 -21.79 6.52
C SER A 184 16.88 -21.72 7.84
N GLN A 185 16.99 -20.62 8.58
CA GLN A 185 16.37 -20.46 9.89
C GLN A 185 15.09 -19.64 9.80
N PRO A 186 13.97 -20.14 10.35
CA PRO A 186 12.76 -19.34 10.48
C PRO A 186 12.97 -18.19 11.48
N PRO A 187 12.15 -17.14 11.42
CA PRO A 187 11.06 -16.93 10.45
C PRO A 187 11.51 -16.21 9.17
N TYR A 188 12.71 -15.63 9.14
CA TYR A 188 13.11 -14.70 8.08
C TYR A 188 13.91 -15.35 6.94
N PHE A 189 14.46 -16.55 7.12
CA PHE A 189 15.22 -17.29 6.11
C PHE A 189 16.33 -16.44 5.47
N GLY A 190 17.00 -15.64 6.31
CA GLY A 190 18.07 -14.72 5.91
C GLY A 190 17.63 -13.56 5.03
N LEU A 191 16.34 -13.28 4.89
CA LEU A 191 15.83 -12.16 4.11
C LEU A 191 15.60 -10.92 4.99
N VAL A 192 15.95 -9.76 4.45
CA VAL A 192 15.54 -8.47 4.99
C VAL A 192 14.93 -7.67 3.85
N LYS A 193 13.67 -7.25 4.02
CA LYS A 193 12.93 -6.43 3.07
C LYS A 193 12.69 -5.04 3.65
N ARG A 194 12.92 -3.98 2.88
CA ARG A 194 12.75 -2.58 3.32
C ARG A 194 12.19 -1.72 2.21
N SER A 195 11.47 -0.66 2.59
CA SER A 195 10.99 0.36 1.65
C SER A 195 12.04 1.39 1.26
N MET A 196 13.14 1.47 2.02
CA MET A 196 14.26 2.35 1.72
C MET A 196 15.50 1.53 1.36
N ASN A 197 16.33 2.07 0.45
CA ASN A 197 17.63 1.51 0.09
C ASN A 197 18.67 1.69 1.22
N ARG A 198 18.43 1.02 2.36
CA ARG A 198 19.31 1.01 3.52
C ARG A 198 19.71 -0.43 3.79
N SER A 199 20.97 -0.78 3.56
CA SER A 199 21.47 -2.12 3.87
C SER A 199 21.31 -2.44 5.36
N PRO A 200 21.08 -3.71 5.72
CA PRO A 200 21.24 -4.16 7.10
C PRO A 200 22.61 -3.79 7.66
N GLY A 201 22.66 -3.34 8.92
CA GLY A 201 23.92 -2.94 9.54
C GLY A 201 23.76 -2.53 11.00
N LYS A 202 24.85 -2.01 11.60
CA LYS A 202 24.98 -1.70 13.04
C LYS A 202 23.90 -0.78 13.62
N SER A 203 23.21 0.00 12.78
CA SER A 203 22.07 0.82 13.19
C SER A 203 20.81 0.03 13.53
N ASP A 204 20.73 -1.23 13.12
CA ASP A 204 19.59 -2.11 13.40
C ASP A 204 19.74 -2.75 14.77
N THR A 205 18.67 -2.71 15.57
CA THR A 205 18.66 -3.20 16.97
C THR A 205 19.03 -4.68 17.09
N TRP A 206 18.73 -5.48 16.07
CA TRP A 206 19.04 -6.91 16.02
C TRP A 206 20.42 -7.23 15.44
N TRP A 207 21.17 -6.24 14.93
CA TRP A 207 22.42 -6.46 14.20
C TRP A 207 23.49 -7.12 15.06
N ALA A 208 23.70 -6.65 16.29
CA ALA A 208 24.70 -7.20 17.20
C ALA A 208 24.45 -8.69 17.49
N ARG A 209 23.18 -9.08 17.65
CA ARG A 209 22.80 -10.49 17.82
C ARG A 209 23.08 -11.30 16.56
N HIS A 210 22.71 -10.78 15.39
CA HIS A 210 22.99 -11.44 14.11
C HIS A 210 24.50 -11.64 13.87
N GLU A 211 25.33 -10.66 14.23
CA GLU A 211 26.78 -10.75 14.10
C GLU A 211 27.36 -11.91 14.93
N VAL A 212 26.84 -12.12 16.15
CA VAL A 212 27.28 -13.21 17.04
C VAL A 212 26.72 -14.56 16.63
N GLU A 213 25.42 -14.65 16.33
CA GLU A 213 24.73 -15.93 16.10
C GLU A 213 24.88 -16.46 14.66
N CYS A 214 25.07 -15.56 13.69
CA CYS A 214 25.12 -15.91 12.27
C CYS A 214 26.48 -15.53 11.65
N GLY A 215 26.95 -14.30 11.87
CA GLY A 215 28.21 -13.79 11.30
C GLY A 215 28.19 -13.56 9.78
N GLY A 216 27.06 -13.79 9.12
CA GLY A 216 26.92 -13.60 7.66
C GLY A 216 26.82 -12.14 7.23
N THR A 217 27.02 -11.91 5.93
CA THR A 217 26.92 -10.62 5.25
C THR A 217 25.66 -10.54 4.41
N TYR A 218 25.00 -9.37 4.39
CA TYR A 218 23.82 -9.14 3.56
C TYR A 218 24.18 -8.56 2.20
N THR A 219 23.77 -9.23 1.13
CA THR A 219 23.87 -8.74 -0.25
C THR A 219 22.50 -8.36 -0.78
N LYS A 220 22.42 -7.25 -1.54
CA LYS A 220 21.17 -6.80 -2.16
C LYS A 220 20.81 -7.72 -3.33
N ILE A 221 19.59 -8.26 -3.33
CA ILE A 221 19.09 -9.19 -4.35
C ILE A 221 17.93 -8.62 -5.17
N GLN A 222 17.27 -7.57 -4.68
CA GLN A 222 16.18 -6.91 -5.38
C GLN A 222 16.19 -5.40 -5.10
N GLU A 223 15.85 -4.64 -6.13
CA GLU A 223 15.61 -3.20 -6.06
C GLU A 223 14.46 -2.80 -6.99
N PRO A 224 13.76 -1.68 -6.68
CA PRO A 224 12.69 -1.18 -7.52
C PRO A 224 13.22 -0.76 -8.89
N GLU A 225 12.36 -0.85 -9.90
CA GLU A 225 12.70 -0.38 -11.24
C GLU A 225 12.99 1.13 -11.25
N LEU A 226 13.98 1.52 -12.05
CA LEU A 226 14.34 2.92 -12.21
C LEU A 226 13.20 3.68 -12.89
N THR A 227 12.82 4.82 -12.30
CA THR A 227 11.81 5.71 -12.88
C THR A 227 12.27 6.22 -14.24
N LYS A 228 11.33 6.60 -15.13
CA LYS A 228 11.67 7.19 -16.45
C LYS A 228 12.66 8.34 -16.31
N LYS A 229 12.44 9.25 -15.36
CA LYS A 229 13.37 10.37 -15.08
C LYS A 229 14.77 9.91 -14.68
N GLN A 230 14.90 8.88 -13.83
CA GLN A 230 16.20 8.31 -13.46
C GLN A 230 16.87 7.61 -14.65
N ARG A 231 16.09 6.91 -15.49
CA ARG A 231 16.58 6.32 -16.74
C ARG A 231 17.06 7.37 -17.73
N ASP A 232 16.38 8.51 -17.76
CA ASP A 232 16.70 9.64 -18.63
C ASP A 232 17.91 10.44 -18.17
N ALA A 233 18.13 10.52 -16.86
CA ALA A 233 19.33 11.12 -16.27
C ALA A 233 20.59 10.24 -16.38
N MET A 234 20.45 8.93 -16.64
CA MET A 234 21.59 8.02 -16.81
C MET A 234 22.30 8.19 -18.15
N SER A 235 23.62 7.98 -18.13
CA SER A 235 24.46 7.95 -19.33
C SER A 235 23.99 6.85 -20.30
N LYS A 236 24.27 7.03 -21.60
CA LYS A 236 24.00 6.01 -22.63
C LYS A 236 24.62 4.65 -22.29
N LYS A 237 25.81 4.65 -21.65
CA LYS A 237 26.52 3.43 -21.21
C LYS A 237 25.80 2.71 -20.07
N GLU A 238 25.28 3.46 -19.09
CA GLU A 238 24.52 2.92 -17.95
C GLU A 238 23.15 2.39 -18.40
N ARG A 239 22.49 3.11 -19.31
CA ARG A 239 21.22 2.67 -19.91
C ARG A 239 21.39 1.37 -20.74
N ALA A 240 22.50 1.22 -21.45
CA ALA A 240 22.83 0.00 -22.21
C ALA A 240 23.11 -1.20 -21.28
N GLY A 241 23.77 -0.99 -20.13
CA GLY A 241 24.03 -2.05 -19.14
C GLY A 241 22.76 -2.59 -18.45
N LEU A 242 21.65 -1.86 -18.53
CA LEU A 242 20.34 -2.24 -17.97
C LEU A 242 19.40 -2.90 -18.98
N GLN A 243 19.79 -2.98 -20.26
CA GLN A 243 19.04 -3.76 -21.24
C GLN A 243 19.28 -5.24 -20.94
N LYS A 244 18.36 -5.86 -20.18
CA LYS A 244 18.30 -7.31 -20.10
C LYS A 244 17.98 -7.82 -21.51
N ASN A 245 18.83 -8.71 -22.03
CA ASN A 245 18.59 -9.32 -23.32
C ASN A 245 17.28 -10.12 -23.24
N LYS A 246 16.42 -10.04 -24.27
CA LYS A 246 15.15 -10.80 -24.32
C LYS A 246 15.34 -12.31 -24.09
N ILE A 247 16.56 -12.79 -24.33
CA ILE A 247 17.00 -14.18 -24.14
C ILE A 247 16.99 -14.58 -22.65
N ASP A 248 17.37 -13.67 -21.72
CA ASP A 248 17.40 -13.94 -20.28
C ASP A 248 15.99 -14.09 -19.67
N ALA A 249 14.98 -13.46 -20.30
CA ALA A 249 13.59 -13.62 -19.92
C ALA A 249 13.01 -14.97 -20.38
N TRP A 250 13.40 -15.44 -21.57
CA TRP A 250 13.01 -16.77 -22.08
C TRP A 250 13.65 -17.92 -21.31
N VAL A 251 14.95 -17.84 -20.98
CA VAL A 251 15.64 -18.89 -20.20
C VAL A 251 15.06 -19.05 -18.78
N LYS A 252 14.45 -18.00 -18.22
CA LYS A 252 13.76 -18.07 -16.92
C LYS A 252 12.35 -18.64 -17.02
N ASN A 253 11.66 -18.49 -18.15
CA ASN A 253 10.36 -19.11 -18.38
C ASN A 253 10.49 -20.62 -18.63
N ASP A 254 11.52 -21.07 -19.36
CA ASP A 254 11.73 -22.50 -19.63
C ASP A 254 11.98 -23.34 -18.36
N ARG A 255 12.60 -22.73 -17.33
CA ARG A 255 12.82 -23.39 -16.03
C ARG A 255 11.57 -23.56 -15.19
N LYS A 256 10.44 -22.92 -15.55
CA LYS A 256 9.16 -23.10 -14.87
C LYS A 256 8.23 -24.11 -15.55
N GLU A 257 8.46 -24.47 -16.82
CA GLU A 257 7.59 -25.41 -17.54
C GLU A 257 8.14 -26.84 -17.70
N ASN A 258 9.44 -27.09 -17.59
CA ASN A 258 9.96 -28.47 -17.68
C ASN A 258 10.33 -29.08 -16.32
N GLY A 259 9.29 -29.32 -15.52
CA GLY A 259 9.31 -30.19 -14.36
C GLY A 259 8.79 -31.59 -14.69
N LYS A 260 9.43 -32.32 -15.62
CA LYS A 260 9.46 -33.79 -15.73
C LYS A 260 10.07 -34.18 -17.08
N LEU A 261 11.23 -34.83 -17.04
CA LEU A 261 11.56 -36.08 -17.75
C LEU A 261 13.04 -36.37 -17.52
N GLY A 262 13.30 -37.53 -16.91
CA GLY A 262 14.66 -38.05 -16.72
C GLY A 262 15.29 -38.48 -18.03
N GLY A 263 16.61 -38.36 -18.11
CA GLY A 263 17.40 -38.84 -19.23
C GLY A 263 18.88 -38.67 -18.92
N GLU A 264 19.50 -39.75 -18.44
CA GLU A 264 20.95 -39.90 -18.37
C GLU A 264 21.55 -39.80 -19.79
N THR A 265 22.73 -39.18 -19.94
CA THR A 265 23.98 -39.88 -20.29
C THR A 265 25.10 -38.92 -20.74
N SER A 266 26.27 -39.22 -20.15
CA SER A 266 27.64 -39.22 -20.68
C SER A 266 28.30 -37.94 -21.18
N ASP A 267 29.20 -37.45 -20.32
CA ASP A 267 30.44 -36.76 -20.69
C ASP A 267 31.26 -37.57 -21.71
N LYS A 268 31.61 -36.97 -22.85
CA LYS A 268 32.92 -37.16 -23.53
C LYS A 268 33.28 -35.90 -24.36
N PRO A 269 34.51 -35.38 -24.26
CA PRO A 269 34.98 -34.24 -25.03
C PRO A 269 35.52 -34.68 -26.41
N ILE A 270 35.30 -33.88 -27.44
CA ILE A 270 35.99 -34.01 -28.73
C ILE A 270 36.97 -32.84 -28.84
N LEU A 271 38.26 -33.17 -28.73
CA LEU A 271 39.36 -32.40 -29.30
C LEU A 271 39.48 -32.77 -30.78
N LEU A 272 39.77 -31.81 -31.65
CA LEU A 272 40.66 -31.97 -32.79
C LEU A 272 41.08 -30.58 -33.30
N GLU A 273 42.37 -30.50 -33.58
CA GLU A 273 43.23 -29.34 -33.75
C GLU A 273 43.19 -28.78 -35.17
N ASP A 274 43.50 -27.49 -35.26
CA ASP A 274 44.24 -26.73 -36.27
C ASP A 274 44.39 -27.29 -37.70
N GLU A 275 44.04 -26.48 -38.71
CA GLU A 275 45.02 -26.06 -39.72
C GLU A 275 44.54 -24.91 -40.64
N VAL A 276 45.35 -23.84 -40.62
CA VAL A 276 45.85 -22.94 -41.69
C VAL A 276 44.96 -22.11 -42.65
N GLU A 277 45.16 -20.80 -42.48
CA GLU A 277 45.54 -19.76 -43.46
C GLU A 277 44.60 -19.17 -44.53
N ALA A 278 44.62 -17.82 -44.48
CA ALA A 278 44.72 -16.84 -45.56
C ALA A 278 43.46 -16.40 -46.33
N LEU A 279 43.03 -15.18 -45.97
CA LEU A 279 42.83 -14.01 -46.85
C LEU A 279 42.59 -14.29 -48.34
N THR A 280 41.43 -13.85 -48.89
CA THR A 280 41.40 -12.85 -49.98
C THR A 280 39.97 -12.45 -50.42
N LYS A 281 39.74 -11.13 -50.39
CA LYS A 281 38.99 -10.26 -51.34
C LYS A 281 37.61 -10.67 -51.88
N SER A 282 36.65 -9.79 -51.53
CA SER A 282 35.70 -9.07 -52.41
C SER A 282 34.61 -9.87 -53.13
N THR A 283 33.34 -9.54 -52.85
CA THR A 283 32.43 -9.03 -53.90
C THR A 283 31.20 -8.36 -53.30
N ASN A 284 30.94 -7.12 -53.75
CA ASN A 284 29.66 -6.43 -53.63
C ASN A 284 28.56 -7.22 -54.36
N LYS A 285 27.43 -7.51 -53.69
CA LYS A 285 26.15 -7.78 -54.36
C LYS A 285 24.97 -7.19 -53.58
N LYS A 286 24.47 -6.06 -54.07
CA LYS A 286 23.10 -5.56 -53.84
C LYS A 286 22.08 -6.55 -54.42
N ARG A 287 21.07 -6.95 -53.64
CA ARG A 287 19.72 -7.33 -54.10
C ARG A 287 18.72 -6.87 -53.02
N LYS A 288 18.06 -5.73 -53.20
CA LYS A 288 16.74 -5.50 -53.84
C LYS A 288 15.58 -6.19 -53.09
N ALA A 289 14.73 -5.35 -52.50
CA ALA A 289 13.49 -5.69 -51.82
C ALA A 289 12.46 -6.27 -52.81
N ALA A 290 11.66 -7.23 -52.33
CA ALA A 290 10.43 -7.66 -52.97
C ALA A 290 9.23 -7.12 -52.17
N ARG A 291 8.43 -6.30 -52.86
CA ARG A 291 7.05 -5.91 -52.52
C ARG A 291 6.13 -7.11 -52.73
N ILE A 292 5.13 -7.25 -51.88
CA ILE A 292 3.83 -7.79 -52.26
C ILE A 292 2.81 -6.68 -52.00
N VAL A 293 2.30 -6.14 -53.10
CA VAL A 293 1.03 -5.40 -53.27
C VAL A 293 0.06 -6.50 -53.78
N ILE A 294 -1.25 -6.53 -53.58
CA ILE A 294 -2.39 -5.63 -53.90
C ILE A 294 -3.62 -6.31 -53.23
N ASP A 295 -4.81 -5.77 -52.99
CA ASP A 295 -5.64 -4.65 -53.46
C ASP A 295 -6.77 -4.59 -52.39
N ASP A 296 -7.19 -3.48 -51.78
CA ASP A 296 -7.88 -2.29 -52.31
C ASP A 296 -9.21 -2.56 -53.03
N PHE A 297 -10.32 -2.18 -52.36
CA PHE A 297 -11.43 -1.39 -52.91
C PHE A 297 -12.36 -0.96 -51.74
N PHE A 298 -12.26 0.29 -51.26
CA PHE A 298 -13.04 1.50 -51.64
C PHE A 298 -14.56 1.34 -51.43
N THR A 299 -15.34 2.27 -50.86
CA THR A 299 -15.29 3.73 -50.62
C THR A 299 -16.49 4.03 -49.70
N ALA A 300 -16.44 4.78 -48.59
CA ALA A 300 -16.31 6.23 -48.40
C ALA A 300 -17.57 7.10 -48.70
N ALA A 301 -17.81 8.05 -47.77
CA ALA A 301 -18.71 9.23 -47.77
C ALA A 301 -20.23 9.01 -47.56
N GLY A 302 -20.98 9.84 -46.84
CA GLY A 302 -20.70 11.07 -46.10
C GLY A 302 -21.98 11.66 -45.45
N THR A 303 -21.77 12.52 -44.45
CA THR A 303 -22.52 13.74 -44.05
C THR A 303 -24.06 13.84 -43.96
N SER A 304 -24.51 14.37 -42.81
CA SER A 304 -25.47 15.50 -42.61
C SER A 304 -26.89 15.26 -42.02
N ASN A 305 -27.17 16.07 -40.99
CA ASN A 305 -28.41 16.72 -40.52
C ASN A 305 -29.79 16.02 -40.47
N GLY A 306 -30.28 15.83 -39.23
CA GLY A 306 -31.47 16.47 -38.64
C GLY A 306 -32.88 16.24 -39.22
N GLN A 307 -33.82 15.73 -38.40
CA GLN A 307 -35.13 16.36 -38.09
C GLN A 307 -36.05 15.48 -37.20
N LYS A 308 -36.56 16.11 -36.14
CA LYS A 308 -37.91 16.11 -35.52
C LYS A 308 -38.80 14.83 -35.42
N ARG A 309 -39.39 14.71 -34.21
CA ARG A 309 -40.42 13.78 -33.68
C ARG A 309 -41.73 13.71 -34.51
N PRO A 310 -42.61 12.73 -34.21
CA PRO A 310 -43.70 13.02 -33.25
C PRO A 310 -43.90 11.95 -32.16
N ARG A 311 -44.61 12.38 -31.11
CA ARG A 311 -45.15 11.60 -29.98
C ARG A 311 -46.47 10.95 -30.37
N GLU A 312 -46.81 9.82 -29.74
CA GLU A 312 -48.17 9.52 -29.31
C GLU A 312 -48.13 8.68 -28.03
N ASP A 313 -48.99 9.07 -27.08
CA ASP A 313 -49.18 8.54 -25.73
C ASP A 313 -50.17 7.36 -25.75
N THR A 314 -49.92 6.34 -24.92
CA THR A 314 -50.97 5.60 -24.19
C THR A 314 -50.38 4.95 -22.94
N ASN A 315 -50.97 5.29 -21.78
CA ASN A 315 -50.76 4.62 -20.50
C ASN A 315 -51.41 3.23 -20.48
N ASP A 316 -50.78 2.25 -19.84
CA ASP A 316 -51.26 1.58 -18.62
C ASP A 316 -50.50 0.27 -18.34
N ASP A 317 -49.93 0.22 -17.12
CA ASP A 317 -49.76 -0.90 -16.19
C ASP A 317 -48.78 -2.09 -16.38
N GLU A 318 -48.26 -2.51 -15.21
CA GLU A 318 -47.52 -3.72 -14.84
C GLU A 318 -45.99 -3.87 -15.12
N MET A 319 -45.23 -3.36 -14.13
CA MET A 319 -44.07 -3.96 -13.45
C MET A 319 -43.58 -5.36 -13.90
N LEU A 320 -42.48 -5.41 -14.67
CA LEU A 320 -41.49 -6.50 -14.64
C LEU A 320 -40.09 -5.94 -14.93
N VAL A 321 -39.37 -5.53 -13.88
CA VAL A 321 -37.94 -5.20 -13.98
C VAL A 321 -37.19 -6.52 -14.15
N ILE A 322 -36.87 -6.87 -15.40
CA ILE A 322 -35.88 -7.92 -15.68
C ILE A 322 -34.51 -7.31 -15.39
N GLU A 323 -34.07 -7.38 -14.15
CA GLU A 323 -32.68 -7.09 -13.78
C GLU A 323 -31.80 -8.08 -14.53
N LYS A 324 -31.06 -7.57 -15.52
CA LYS A 324 -29.96 -8.31 -16.15
C LYS A 324 -28.91 -8.52 -15.07
N LYS A 325 -28.95 -9.67 -14.39
CA LYS A 325 -27.91 -10.09 -13.44
C LYS A 325 -26.56 -10.08 -14.17
N VAL A 326 -25.68 -9.17 -13.79
CA VAL A 326 -24.30 -9.11 -14.29
C VAL A 326 -23.58 -10.35 -13.76
N LEU A 327 -23.03 -11.15 -14.67
CA LEU A 327 -22.29 -12.37 -14.33
C LEU A 327 -20.79 -12.11 -14.42
N VAL A 328 -20.09 -12.31 -13.31
CA VAL A 328 -18.63 -12.23 -13.18
C VAL A 328 -18.03 -13.64 -13.08
N GLU A 329 -16.76 -13.78 -13.42
CA GLU A 329 -16.07 -15.07 -13.41
C GLU A 329 -15.26 -15.23 -12.12
N CYS A 330 -15.44 -16.35 -11.42
CA CYS A 330 -14.72 -16.66 -10.19
C CYS A 330 -13.22 -16.85 -10.50
N PRO A 331 -12.32 -16.13 -9.80
CA PRO A 331 -10.88 -16.19 -10.08
C PRO A 331 -10.21 -17.51 -9.67
N ILE A 332 -10.90 -18.36 -8.89
CA ILE A 332 -10.35 -19.62 -8.36
C ILE A 332 -10.79 -20.81 -9.20
N CYS A 333 -12.07 -20.88 -9.59
CA CYS A 333 -12.63 -22.03 -10.32
C CYS A 333 -13.22 -21.69 -11.70
N SER A 334 -13.14 -20.43 -12.14
CA SER A 334 -13.67 -19.95 -13.43
C SER A 334 -15.17 -20.16 -13.64
N LEU A 335 -15.94 -20.42 -12.56
CA LEU A 335 -17.40 -20.46 -12.63
C LEU A 335 -17.96 -19.05 -12.79
N ARG A 336 -18.95 -18.88 -13.69
CA ARG A 336 -19.66 -17.60 -13.86
C ARG A 336 -20.77 -17.50 -12.82
N VAL A 337 -20.64 -16.54 -11.91
CA VAL A 337 -21.54 -16.30 -10.77
C VAL A 337 -22.12 -14.89 -10.89
N ALA A 338 -23.32 -14.65 -10.35
CA ALA A 338 -23.85 -13.29 -10.28
C ALA A 338 -22.90 -12.40 -9.46
N GLU A 339 -22.68 -11.17 -9.91
CA GLU A 339 -21.82 -10.21 -9.22
C GLU A 339 -22.22 -10.00 -7.76
N THR A 340 -23.52 -10.07 -7.46
CA THR A 340 -24.06 -9.98 -6.09
C THR A 340 -23.77 -11.20 -5.22
N GLU A 341 -23.44 -12.34 -5.83
CA GLU A 341 -23.28 -13.64 -5.16
C GLU A 341 -21.80 -14.11 -5.18
N ILE A 342 -20.88 -13.32 -5.75
CA ILE A 342 -19.48 -13.72 -5.92
C ILE A 342 -18.74 -13.89 -4.59
N ASN A 343 -19.02 -13.03 -3.60
CA ASN A 343 -18.37 -13.11 -2.29
C ASN A 343 -18.83 -14.35 -1.52
N GLU A 344 -20.14 -14.63 -1.49
CA GLU A 344 -20.67 -15.84 -0.85
C GLU A 344 -20.14 -17.12 -1.53
N HIS A 345 -20.03 -17.11 -2.86
CA HIS A 345 -19.40 -18.20 -3.59
C HIS A 345 -17.94 -18.41 -3.20
N LEU A 346 -17.15 -17.34 -3.06
CA LEU A 346 -15.77 -17.41 -2.60
C LEU A 346 -15.68 -17.98 -1.18
N ASP A 347 -16.54 -17.53 -0.26
CA ASP A 347 -16.52 -17.95 1.14
C ASP A 347 -16.95 -19.42 1.34
N VAL A 348 -17.95 -19.89 0.60
CA VAL A 348 -18.51 -21.24 0.77
C VAL A 348 -17.74 -22.30 -0.03
N VAL A 349 -17.33 -21.97 -1.26
CA VAL A 349 -16.69 -22.93 -2.17
C VAL A 349 -15.16 -22.91 -2.03
N HIS A 350 -14.58 -21.79 -1.57
CA HIS A 350 -13.14 -21.60 -1.43
C HIS A 350 -12.74 -21.04 -0.04
N PRO A 351 -13.05 -21.74 1.06
CA PRO A 351 -12.64 -21.31 2.38
C PRO A 351 -11.09 -21.26 2.51
N PRO A 352 -10.56 -20.39 3.39
CA PRO A 352 -9.11 -20.14 3.53
C PRO A 352 -8.28 -21.35 3.98
#